data_AF-A0A2T2S4J7-F1
#
_entry.id   AF-A0A2T2S4J7-F1
#
_cell.length_a   1.000
_cell.length_b   1.000
_cell.length_c   1.000
_cell.angle_alpha   90.00
_cell.angle_beta   90.00
_cell.angle_gamma   90.00
#
_symmetry.space_group_name_H-M   'P 1'
#
loop_
_entity.id
_entity.type
_entity.pdbx_description
1 polymer ?
#
loop_
_entity_poly.entity_id
_entity_poly.type
_entity_poly.pdbx_seq_one_letter_code
_entity_poly.pdbx_strand_id
1 'polypeptide(L)'
;MAGPYDPVPLDFTEYPPDEMQTRARAFRKQRAQRRSVRDFSDRSVPRELVEEALRTVGSAPSGAHRQPWQFVAVDDPNVKSEVRHAAEAEEKEFYKTRVTEEWKEALAPLGTGERGER
;
A
#
# COMPACT_ATOMS: atom_id res chain seq x y z
N MET A 1 31.17 11.45 7.98
CA MET A 1 31.25 10.16 8.71
C MET A 1 30.24 10.25 9.83
N ALA A 2 29.30 9.30 9.93
CA ALA A 2 28.45 9.22 11.12
C ALA A 2 29.33 9.04 12.36
N GLY A 3 28.92 9.63 13.49
CA GLY A 3 29.63 9.49 14.76
C GLY A 3 29.68 8.04 15.26
N PRO A 4 30.40 7.76 16.37
CA PRO A 4 30.36 6.46 17.01
C PRO A 4 28.93 6.08 17.40
N TYR A 5 28.62 4.80 17.37
CA TYR A 5 27.33 4.28 17.82
C TYR A 5 27.12 4.61 19.31
N ASP A 6 26.05 5.33 19.63
CA ASP A 6 25.65 5.72 20.98
C ASP A 6 24.21 5.26 21.24
N PRO A 7 24.00 4.15 21.98
CA PRO A 7 22.67 3.65 22.26
C PRO A 7 21.95 4.52 23.30
N VAL A 8 20.71 4.88 23.00
CA VAL A 8 19.83 5.58 23.96
C VAL A 8 18.86 4.58 24.61
N PRO A 9 18.46 4.79 25.89
CA PRO A 9 17.39 4.01 26.50
C PRO A 9 16.09 4.07 25.68
N LEU A 10 15.42 2.93 25.53
CA LEU A 10 14.15 2.86 24.83
C LEU A 10 13.06 3.53 25.67
N ASP A 11 12.42 4.55 25.12
CA ASP A 11 11.17 5.10 25.65
C ASP A 11 10.01 4.22 25.18
N PHE A 12 9.46 3.39 26.08
CA PHE A 12 8.35 2.51 25.79
C PHE A 12 7.25 2.64 26.84
N THR A 13 6.00 2.49 26.38
CA THR A 13 4.83 2.43 27.26
C THR A 13 4.37 1.00 27.43
N GLU A 14 4.42 0.50 28.67
CA GLU A 14 3.81 -0.78 29.05
C GLU A 14 2.33 -0.57 29.42
N TYR A 15 1.48 -1.54 29.06
CA TYR A 15 0.06 -1.54 29.40
C TYR A 15 -0.30 -2.82 30.16
N PRO A 16 -1.30 -2.80 31.06
CA PRO A 16 -1.82 -4.00 31.69
C PRO A 16 -2.30 -5.06 30.67
N PRO A 17 -2.14 -6.37 30.93
CA PRO A 17 -2.46 -7.42 29.96
C PRO A 17 -3.90 -7.40 29.42
N ASP A 18 -4.87 -7.01 30.23
CA ASP A 18 -6.27 -6.85 29.84
C ASP A 18 -6.49 -5.68 28.88
N GLU A 19 -5.80 -4.55 29.11
CA GLU A 19 -5.79 -3.43 28.18
C GLU A 19 -5.10 -3.80 26.87
N MET A 20 -3.93 -4.46 26.93
CA MET A 20 -3.22 -4.95 25.75
C MET A 20 -4.13 -5.85 24.90
N GLN A 21 -4.84 -6.78 25.53
CA GLN A 21 -5.78 -7.67 24.85
C GLN A 21 -6.92 -6.90 24.19
N THR A 22 -7.46 -5.88 24.88
CA THR A 22 -8.53 -5.03 24.35
C THR A 22 -8.08 -4.25 23.12
N ARG A 23 -6.91 -3.60 23.19
CA ARG A 23 -6.31 -2.86 22.08
C ARG A 23 -6.02 -3.76 20.88
N ALA A 24 -5.45 -4.94 21.12
CA ALA A 24 -5.15 -5.91 20.06
C ALA A 24 -6.41 -6.37 19.32
N ARG A 25 -7.50 -6.65 20.06
CA ARG A 25 -8.80 -7.03 19.47
C ARG A 25 -9.41 -5.89 18.67
N ALA A 26 -9.38 -4.66 19.19
CA ALA A 26 -9.89 -3.49 18.50
C ALA A 26 -9.15 -3.24 17.18
N PHE A 27 -7.81 -3.28 17.22
CA PHE A 27 -6.97 -3.13 16.03
C PHE A 27 -7.23 -4.23 15.01
N ARG A 28 -7.27 -5.50 15.44
CA ARG A 28 -7.60 -6.63 14.55
C ARG A 28 -8.96 -6.42 13.89
N LYS A 29 -9.98 -6.02 14.65
CA LYS A 29 -11.33 -5.77 14.13
C LYS A 29 -11.33 -4.66 13.08
N GLN A 30 -10.63 -3.55 13.34
CA GLN A 30 -10.50 -2.44 12.39
C GLN A 30 -9.76 -2.87 11.11
N ARG A 31 -8.66 -3.60 11.23
CA ARG A 31 -7.89 -4.07 10.07
C ARG A 31 -8.64 -5.11 9.24
N ALA A 32 -9.45 -5.96 9.87
CA ALA A 32 -10.27 -6.95 9.17
C ALA A 32 -11.34 -6.33 8.26
N GLN A 33 -11.74 -5.08 8.49
CA GLN A 33 -12.70 -4.36 7.63
C GLN A 33 -12.09 -3.90 6.30
N ARG A 34 -10.76 -3.84 6.19
CA ARG A 34 -10.08 -3.39 4.97
C ARG A 34 -10.32 -4.39 3.83
N ARG A 35 -10.82 -3.90 2.71
CA ARG A 35 -10.93 -4.63 1.43
C ARG A 35 -10.10 -3.92 0.36
N SER A 36 -9.68 -4.67 -0.64
CA SER A 36 -9.10 -4.08 -1.85
C SER A 36 -10.27 -3.58 -2.70
N VAL A 37 -10.38 -2.26 -2.82
CA VAL A 37 -11.39 -1.57 -3.64
C VAL A 37 -10.79 -1.28 -5.02
N ARG A 38 -11.58 -1.45 -6.08
CA ARG A 38 -11.14 -1.26 -7.48
C ARG A 38 -11.94 -0.19 -8.22
N ASP A 39 -12.94 0.38 -7.55
CA ASP A 39 -13.78 1.45 -8.07
C ASP A 39 -13.70 2.63 -7.10
N PHE A 40 -13.19 3.77 -7.57
CA PHE A 40 -12.81 4.91 -6.75
C PHE A 40 -13.60 6.14 -7.19
N SER A 41 -14.02 6.95 -6.21
CA SER A 41 -14.65 8.25 -6.45
C SER A 41 -13.61 9.28 -6.91
N ASP A 42 -14.02 10.21 -7.77
CA ASP A 42 -13.22 11.38 -8.17
C ASP A 42 -13.11 12.47 -7.07
N ARG A 43 -13.67 12.22 -5.89
CA ARG A 43 -13.58 13.15 -4.76
C ARG A 43 -12.13 13.32 -4.32
N SER A 44 -11.67 14.56 -4.25
CA SER A 44 -10.33 14.90 -3.76
C SER A 44 -10.13 14.48 -2.30
N VAL A 45 -8.88 14.13 -1.97
CA VAL A 45 -8.43 13.80 -0.61
C VAL A 45 -7.46 14.89 -0.17
N PRO A 46 -7.61 15.44 1.06
CA PRO A 46 -6.63 16.39 1.58
C PRO A 46 -5.21 15.83 1.56
N ARG A 47 -4.28 16.62 1.02
CA ARG A 47 -2.87 16.23 0.87
C ARG A 47 -2.22 15.80 2.19
N GLU A 48 -2.52 16.50 3.27
CA GLU A 48 -1.99 16.20 4.61
C GLU A 48 -2.32 14.77 5.06
N LEU A 49 -3.49 14.24 4.71
CA LEU A 49 -3.86 12.86 5.05
C LEU A 49 -3.01 11.83 4.29
N VAL A 50 -2.65 12.14 3.04
CA VAL A 50 -1.72 11.30 2.26
C VAL A 50 -0.33 11.36 2.88
N GLU A 51 0.13 12.54 3.29
CA GLU A 51 1.43 12.71 3.94
C GLU A 51 1.53 11.96 5.27
N GLU A 52 0.49 12.00 6.12
CA GLU A 52 0.44 11.22 7.37
C GLU A 52 0.51 9.70 7.11
N ALA A 53 -0.16 9.23 6.07
CA ALA A 53 -0.04 7.83 5.66
C ALA A 53 1.39 7.49 5.24
N LEU A 54 2.07 8.37 4.48
CA LEU A 54 3.46 8.16 4.07
C LEU A 54 4.44 8.23 5.25
N ARG A 55 4.24 9.16 6.20
CA ARG A 55 5.02 9.22 7.46
C ARG A 55 4.91 7.92 8.24
N THR A 56 3.70 7.34 8.28
CA THR A 56 3.47 6.03 8.92
C THR A 56 4.25 4.91 8.24
N VAL A 57 4.32 4.87 6.90
CA VAL A 57 5.12 3.85 6.19
C VAL A 57 6.62 4.05 6.43
N GLY A 58 7.06 5.30 6.52
CA GLY A 58 8.46 5.65 6.78
C GLY A 58 9.02 5.11 8.11
N SER A 59 8.15 4.75 9.06
CA SER A 59 8.56 4.14 10.34
C SER A 59 8.83 2.63 10.26
N ALA A 60 8.66 2.00 9.09
CA ALA A 60 8.98 0.59 8.91
C ALA A 60 10.49 0.32 9.12
N PRO A 61 10.88 -0.83 9.71
CA PRO A 61 12.28 -1.20 9.81
C PRO A 61 12.88 -1.49 8.43
N SER A 62 14.17 -1.22 8.26
CA SER A 62 14.91 -1.54 7.03
C SER A 62 16.30 -2.08 7.36
N GLY A 63 16.80 -2.99 6.51
CA GLY A 63 18.14 -3.54 6.64
C GLY A 63 19.19 -2.44 6.69
N ALA A 64 20.05 -2.47 7.71
CA ALA A 64 21.04 -1.43 7.99
C ALA A 64 20.47 0.00 8.01
N HIS A 65 19.21 0.17 8.42
CA HIS A 65 18.51 1.47 8.48
C HIS A 65 18.53 2.25 7.15
N ARG A 66 18.57 1.56 6.01
CA ARG A 66 18.74 2.23 4.70
C ARG A 66 17.52 2.99 4.19
N GLN A 67 16.34 2.71 4.72
CA GLN A 67 15.06 3.26 4.24
C GLN A 67 14.95 3.29 2.70
N PRO A 68 15.10 2.14 2.01
CA PRO A 68 15.30 2.08 0.56
C PRO A 68 14.00 2.24 -0.25
N TRP A 69 13.11 3.13 0.20
CA TRP A 69 11.81 3.37 -0.40
C TRP A 69 11.68 4.83 -0.84
N GLN A 70 11.10 5.01 -2.02
CA GLN A 70 10.68 6.31 -2.53
C GLN A 70 9.18 6.22 -2.85
N PHE A 71 8.40 7.13 -2.27
CA PHE A 71 6.97 7.24 -2.54
C PHE A 71 6.73 8.44 -3.44
N VAL A 72 6.06 8.22 -4.57
CA VAL A 72 5.70 9.26 -5.53
C VAL A 72 4.19 9.42 -5.51
N ALA A 73 3.70 10.56 -5.00
CA ALA A 73 2.29 10.90 -5.02
C ALA A 73 1.98 11.74 -6.28
N VAL A 74 1.08 11.25 -7.13
CA VAL A 74 0.70 11.90 -8.39
C VAL A 74 -0.74 12.41 -8.28
N ASP A 75 -0.92 13.72 -8.34
CA ASP A 75 -2.25 14.35 -8.37
C ASP A 75 -2.61 14.92 -9.75
N ASP A 76 -1.61 15.24 -10.57
CA ASP A 76 -1.81 15.78 -11.92
C ASP A 76 -2.65 14.81 -12.79
N PRO A 77 -3.81 15.26 -13.33
CA PRO A 77 -4.70 14.41 -14.11
C PRO A 77 -4.07 13.94 -15.43
N ASN A 78 -3.20 14.74 -16.06
CA ASN A 78 -2.52 14.36 -17.31
C ASN A 78 -1.51 13.24 -17.02
N VAL A 79 -0.71 13.39 -15.96
CA VAL A 79 0.25 12.35 -15.55
C VAL A 79 -0.49 11.06 -15.16
N LYS A 80 -1.60 11.15 -14.43
CA LYS A 80 -2.44 9.98 -14.12
C LYS A 80 -2.98 9.29 -15.38
N SER A 81 -3.37 10.08 -16.40
CA SER A 81 -3.84 9.55 -17.68
C SER A 81 -2.72 8.83 -18.45
N GLU A 82 -1.52 9.38 -18.47
CA GLU A 82 -0.34 8.76 -19.11
C GLU A 82 -0.01 7.42 -18.45
N VAL A 83 0.05 7.38 -17.11
CA VAL A 83 0.29 6.15 -16.34
C VAL A 83 -0.80 5.12 -16.61
N ARG A 84 -2.07 5.53 -16.69
CA ARG A 84 -3.19 4.63 -17.01
C ARG A 84 -3.01 3.99 -18.39
N HIS A 85 -2.75 4.78 -19.43
CA HIS A 85 -2.61 4.25 -20.78
C HIS A 85 -1.43 3.29 -20.90
N ALA A 86 -0.29 3.61 -20.26
CA ALA A 86 0.86 2.72 -20.24
C ALA A 86 0.57 1.40 -19.51
N ALA A 87 -0.12 1.45 -18.36
CA ALA A 87 -0.51 0.26 -17.61
C ALA A 87 -1.50 -0.62 -18.36
N GLU A 88 -2.52 -0.03 -19.01
CA GLU A 88 -3.52 -0.79 -19.78
C GLU A 88 -2.90 -1.45 -21.03
N ALA A 89 -1.90 -0.81 -21.67
CA ALA A 89 -1.16 -1.43 -22.77
C ALA A 89 -0.32 -2.64 -22.31
N GLU A 90 0.36 -2.52 -21.17
CA GLU A 90 1.16 -3.62 -20.58
C GLU A 90 0.26 -4.78 -20.11
N GLU A 91 -0.90 -4.48 -19.52
CA GLU A 91 -1.89 -5.48 -19.11
C GLU A 91 -2.40 -6.28 -20.30
N LYS A 92 -2.79 -5.61 -21.40
CA LYS A 92 -3.21 -6.27 -22.65
C LYS A 92 -2.14 -7.24 -23.17
N GLU A 93 -0.89 -6.78 -23.24
CA GLU A 93 0.20 -7.63 -23.69
C GLU A 93 0.44 -8.80 -22.72
N PHE A 94 0.34 -8.56 -21.41
CA PHE A 94 0.46 -9.61 -20.39
C PHE A 94 -0.59 -10.72 -20.56
N TYR A 95 -1.87 -10.35 -20.70
CA TYR A 95 -2.96 -11.32 -20.88
C TYR A 95 -2.92 -12.03 -22.24
N LYS A 96 -2.35 -11.39 -23.26
CA LYS A 96 -2.19 -11.99 -24.59
C LYS A 96 -1.05 -13.00 -24.66
N THR A 97 0.10 -12.72 -24.05
CA THR A 97 1.34 -13.48 -24.34
C THR A 97 2.02 -14.10 -23.13
N ARG A 98 1.76 -13.63 -21.90
CA ARG A 98 2.56 -14.00 -20.72
C ARG A 98 1.76 -14.66 -19.61
N VAL A 99 0.44 -14.58 -19.63
CA VAL A 99 -0.40 -15.15 -18.58
C VAL A 99 -0.51 -16.67 -18.73
N THR A 100 -0.25 -17.40 -17.64
CA THR A 100 -0.46 -18.85 -17.59
C THR A 100 -1.92 -19.17 -17.27
N GLU A 101 -2.40 -20.36 -17.63
CA GLU A 101 -3.78 -20.77 -17.30
C GLU A 101 -4.02 -20.80 -15.78
N GLU A 102 -3.06 -21.28 -14.99
CA GLU A 102 -3.09 -21.22 -13.52
C GLU A 102 -3.31 -19.79 -13.01
N TRP A 103 -2.64 -18.81 -13.62
CA TRP A 103 -2.79 -17.41 -13.24
C TRP A 103 -4.16 -16.85 -13.64
N LYS A 104 -4.72 -17.25 -14.79
CA LYS A 104 -6.08 -16.87 -15.18
C LYS A 104 -7.12 -17.39 -14.19
N GLU A 105 -7.00 -18.67 -13.80
CA GLU A 105 -7.89 -19.29 -12.82
C GLU A 105 -7.81 -18.58 -11.46
N ALA A 106 -6.61 -18.19 -11.02
CA ALA A 106 -6.42 -17.45 -9.78
C ALA A 106 -7.05 -16.04 -9.81
N LEU A 107 -7.09 -15.39 -10.97
CA LEU A 107 -7.66 -14.05 -11.14
C LEU A 107 -9.17 -14.04 -11.39
N ALA A 108 -9.74 -15.12 -11.92
CA ALA A 108 -11.16 -15.21 -12.27
C ALA A 108 -12.12 -14.80 -11.12
N PRO A 109 -11.92 -15.21 -9.85
CA PRO A 109 -12.79 -14.80 -8.74
C PRO A 109 -12.69 -13.31 -8.38
N LEU A 110 -11.65 -12.60 -8.85
CA LEU A 110 -11.40 -11.21 -8.49
C LEU A 110 -12.13 -10.21 -9.40
N GLY A 111 -12.70 -10.67 -10.52
CA GLY A 111 -13.33 -9.81 -11.53
C GLY A 111 -12.34 -8.80 -12.15
N THR A 112 -11.07 -9.20 -12.23
CA THR A 112 -9.97 -8.42 -12.81
C THR A 112 -9.60 -9.01 -14.18
N GLY A 113 -9.98 -8.31 -15.24
CA GLY A 113 -9.56 -8.55 -16.62
C GLY A 113 -9.38 -7.21 -17.33
N GLU A 114 -9.16 -7.22 -18.64
CA GLU A 114 -9.02 -5.99 -19.42
C GLU A 114 -10.24 -5.08 -19.17
N ARG A 115 -10.01 -3.77 -18.97
CA ARG A 115 -11.08 -2.75 -18.94
C ARG A 115 -11.77 -2.70 -20.33
N GLY A 116 -12.74 -3.59 -20.51
CA GLY A 116 -13.44 -3.87 -21.76
C GLY A 116 -14.28 -5.15 -21.72
N GLU A 117 -14.00 -6.06 -20.77
CA GLU A 117 -14.79 -7.30 -20.53
C GLU A 117 -15.76 -7.20 -19.34
N ARG A 118 -15.97 -5.99 -18.79
CA ARG A 118 -17.01 -5.71 -17.79
C ARG A 118 -18.22 -5.04 -18.41
#